data_AF-A0A644XLF8-F1
#
_entry.id   AF-A0A644XLF8-F1
#
_cell.length_a   1.000
_cell.length_b   1.000
_cell.length_c   1.000
_cell.angle_alpha   90.00
_cell.angle_beta   90.00
_cell.angle_gamma   90.00
#
_symmetry.space_group_name_H-M   'P 1'
#
loop_
_entity.id
_entity.type
_entity.pdbx_description
1 polymer ?
#
loop_
_entity_poly.entity_id
_entity_poly.type
_entity_poly.pdbx_seq_one_letter_code
_entity_poly.pdbx_strand_id
1 'polypeptide(L)'
;MTDPKGDRGLAPSKQADPDLYLRVVERRPDGVVVRGAKAHQTGICNSHEVLVMPTIAMRPEDKDYAIAFAVPTDSEGITMIIGRQSCDSRKSEEGADIDVGNKVYGGVEALTIFDNVFVPNDRIFLNGETEFAGMLVERFAGYHRQSYGGCKVGVGDVLIGAAALAADYNGAQKASHVKDKLIEMTHLNETLYSSGIACSAEGSKTESGNYIIDLLLANVCKQNVTRFPYEIARLAEDIAGGLMVTAPSEKDLKDPVVGPYVEKYLKGVNAVSVENRLRILRLIENLTLGTAAVGYRTESMHGAGSPQAQRIMIARQGNINGKKELAKAIAQITE
;
A
#
# COMPACT_ATOMS: atom_id res chain seq x y z
N MET A 1 4.84 5.63 11.14
CA MET A 1 6.09 4.84 11.36
C MET A 1 7.26 5.37 10.55
N THR A 2 7.20 5.37 9.22
CA THR A 2 8.35 5.59 8.34
C THR A 2 8.90 7.02 8.35
N ASP A 3 10.17 7.18 8.72
CA ASP A 3 10.93 8.43 8.59
C ASP A 3 11.41 8.68 7.14
N PRO A 4 11.85 9.90 6.78
CA PRO A 4 12.56 10.16 5.52
C PRO A 4 13.84 9.32 5.34
N LYS A 5 14.56 9.06 6.43
CA LYS A 5 15.75 8.18 6.55
C LYS A 5 17.06 8.67 5.94
N GLY A 6 17.11 9.84 5.29
CA GLY A 6 18.40 10.42 4.86
C GLY A 6 19.28 9.51 4.01
N ASP A 7 20.56 9.38 4.39
CA ASP A 7 21.46 8.38 3.81
C ASP A 7 21.09 6.98 4.35
N ARG A 8 20.66 6.09 3.45
CA ARG A 8 20.17 4.75 3.82
C ARG A 8 21.31 3.81 4.26
N GLY A 9 22.57 4.19 4.02
CA GLY A 9 23.76 3.48 4.51
C GLY A 9 24.13 3.81 5.95
N LEU A 10 23.51 4.83 6.55
CA LEU A 10 23.84 5.32 7.90
C LEU A 10 22.73 5.01 8.90
N ALA A 11 23.13 4.75 10.14
CA ALA A 11 22.20 4.67 11.27
C ALA A 11 21.61 6.05 11.61
N PRO A 12 20.48 6.14 12.34
CA PRO A 12 19.87 7.41 12.73
C PRO A 12 20.85 8.37 13.41
N SER A 13 21.60 7.90 14.41
CA SER A 13 22.64 8.66 15.13
C SER A 13 23.84 9.10 14.28
N LYS A 14 23.94 8.63 13.03
CA LYS A 14 25.05 8.93 12.11
C LYS A 14 24.61 9.78 10.91
N GLN A 15 23.33 10.15 10.82
CA GLN A 15 22.87 11.07 9.79
C GLN A 15 23.52 12.44 9.98
N ALA A 16 23.84 13.10 8.87
CA ALA A 16 24.42 14.45 8.90
C ALA A 16 23.44 15.48 9.48
N ASP A 17 22.15 15.32 9.17
CA ASP A 17 21.06 16.02 9.82
C ASP A 17 20.35 15.01 10.75
N PRO A 18 20.36 15.21 12.08
CA PRO A 18 19.75 14.29 13.03
C PRO A 18 18.22 14.24 12.92
N ASP A 19 17.58 15.21 12.26
CA ASP A 19 16.11 15.28 12.16
C ASP A 19 15.55 14.48 10.97
N LEU A 20 16.41 13.83 10.18
CA LEU A 20 16.04 12.88 9.12
C LEU A 20 15.38 11.59 9.65
N TYR A 21 15.50 11.37 10.95
CA TYR A 21 14.67 10.48 11.75
C TYR A 21 14.02 11.29 12.86
N LEU A 22 12.73 11.06 13.11
CA LEU A 22 12.06 11.69 14.24
C LEU A 22 12.73 11.28 15.56
N ARG A 23 13.08 12.26 16.38
CA ARG A 23 13.78 12.07 17.64
C ARG A 23 13.25 12.97 18.74
N VAL A 24 13.57 12.61 19.97
CA VAL A 24 13.42 13.49 21.13
C VAL A 24 14.55 14.52 21.13
N VAL A 25 14.20 15.80 21.16
CA VAL A 25 15.16 16.92 21.27
C VAL A 25 15.31 17.42 22.71
N GLU A 26 14.32 17.16 23.55
CA GLU A 26 14.31 17.55 24.95
C GLU A 26 13.47 16.57 25.78
N ARG A 27 13.97 16.19 26.96
CA ARG A 27 13.21 15.43 27.97
C ARG A 27 12.96 16.31 29.18
N ARG A 28 11.71 16.40 29.59
CA ARG A 28 11.23 17.23 30.70
C ARG A 28 10.52 16.36 31.74
N PRO A 29 10.29 16.86 32.96
CA PRO A 29 9.50 16.14 33.96
C PRO A 29 8.05 15.84 33.52
N ASP A 30 7.47 16.69 32.67
CA ASP A 30 6.07 16.64 32.22
C ASP A 30 5.87 15.99 30.84
N GLY A 31 6.96 15.67 30.13
CA GLY A 31 6.88 15.04 28.81
C GLY A 31 8.17 15.15 28.01
N VAL A 32 8.04 15.09 26.68
CA VAL A 32 9.15 15.25 25.74
C VAL A 32 8.82 16.25 24.64
N VAL A 33 9.85 16.85 24.05
CA VAL A 33 9.72 17.60 22.79
C VAL A 33 10.36 16.78 21.69
N VAL A 34 9.65 16.61 20.57
CA VAL A 34 10.11 15.83 19.42
C VAL A 34 10.30 16.69 18.18
N ARG A 35 11.24 16.28 17.32
CA ARG A 35 11.51 16.93 16.04
C ARG A 35 11.84 15.91 14.96
N GLY A 36 11.41 16.19 13.73
CA GLY A 36 11.74 15.43 12.53
C GLY A 36 10.54 15.31 11.61
N ALA A 37 10.44 14.22 10.84
CA ALA A 37 9.31 13.99 9.97
C ALA A 37 8.96 12.51 9.81
N LYS A 38 7.72 12.24 9.39
CA LYS A 38 7.26 10.93 8.92
C LYS A 38 6.78 11.05 7.47
N ALA A 39 7.34 10.22 6.59
CA ALA A 39 7.07 10.25 5.16
C ALA A 39 5.97 9.25 4.78
N HIS A 40 5.22 9.54 3.71
CA HIS A 40 4.19 8.64 3.16
C HIS A 40 3.08 8.28 4.15
N GLN A 41 2.66 9.23 5.00
CA GLN A 41 1.61 8.97 5.98
C GLN A 41 0.25 8.98 5.28
N THR A 42 -0.27 7.79 4.99
CA THR A 42 -1.56 7.57 4.35
C THR A 42 -2.71 8.07 5.22
N GLY A 43 -3.58 8.91 4.66
CA GLY A 43 -4.80 9.39 5.31
C GLY A 43 -4.59 10.26 6.54
N ILE A 44 -3.37 10.79 6.76
CA ILE A 44 -3.04 11.55 7.97
C ILE A 44 -3.91 12.80 8.14
N CYS A 45 -4.23 13.48 7.04
CA CYS A 45 -5.14 14.64 7.05
C CYS A 45 -6.59 14.28 7.37
N ASN A 46 -6.94 12.99 7.34
CA ASN A 46 -8.27 12.47 7.63
C ASN A 46 -8.34 11.78 9.00
N SER A 47 -7.26 11.87 9.80
CA SER A 47 -7.12 11.20 11.10
C SER A 47 -7.23 12.22 12.24
N HIS A 48 -7.82 11.83 13.37
CA HIS A 48 -7.88 12.67 14.58
C HIS A 48 -6.57 12.68 15.36
N GLU A 49 -5.86 11.54 15.36
CA GLU A 49 -4.64 11.31 16.15
C GLU A 49 -3.60 10.63 15.26
N VAL A 50 -2.32 10.84 15.59
CA VAL A 50 -1.18 10.18 14.92
C VAL A 50 -0.39 9.33 15.92
N LEU A 51 -0.29 8.02 15.64
CA LEU A 51 0.61 7.12 16.37
C LEU A 51 2.00 7.13 15.72
N VAL A 52 2.95 7.76 16.40
CA VAL A 52 4.35 7.83 15.99
C VAL A 52 5.11 6.66 16.60
N MET A 53 5.94 6.01 15.79
CA MET A 53 6.75 4.85 16.20
C MET A 53 8.11 4.88 15.48
N PRO A 54 9.16 4.22 16.01
CA PRO A 54 10.43 4.01 15.32
C PRO A 54 10.24 3.22 14.02
N THR A 55 11.06 3.48 13.00
CA THR A 55 10.94 2.80 11.69
C THR A 55 11.87 1.60 11.48
N ILE A 56 12.88 1.43 12.33
CA ILE A 56 13.87 0.35 12.25
C ILE A 56 14.23 -0.12 13.68
N ALA A 57 14.92 -1.25 13.77
CA ALA A 57 15.62 -1.62 14.99
C ALA A 57 16.67 -0.56 15.34
N MET A 58 16.79 -0.25 16.63
CA MET A 58 17.66 0.80 17.16
C MET A 58 18.81 0.18 17.96
N ARG A 59 19.99 0.81 17.90
CA ARG A 59 21.13 0.48 18.76
C ARG A 59 21.08 1.35 20.03
N PRO A 60 21.83 1.03 21.09
CA PRO A 60 21.88 1.87 22.29
C PRO A 60 22.22 3.34 22.02
N GLU A 61 23.03 3.60 20.99
CA GLU A 61 23.43 4.94 20.56
C GLU A 61 22.31 5.72 19.85
N ASP A 62 21.25 5.03 19.43
CA ASP A 62 20.06 5.61 18.80
C ASP A 62 18.93 5.88 19.83
N LYS A 63 19.26 6.00 21.12
CA LYS A 63 18.29 6.17 22.23
C LYS A 63 17.28 7.29 21.99
N ASP A 64 17.70 8.42 21.44
CA ASP A 64 16.81 9.56 21.19
C ASP A 64 15.79 9.32 20.06
N TYR A 65 16.02 8.31 19.22
CA TYR A 65 15.13 7.90 18.13
C TYR A 65 14.19 6.76 18.53
N ALA A 66 14.44 6.10 19.66
CA ALA A 66 13.60 5.06 20.22
C ALA A 66 12.40 5.67 20.97
N ILE A 67 11.50 6.31 20.24
CA ILE A 67 10.32 7.00 20.79
C ILE A 67 9.03 6.52 20.10
N ALA A 68 8.00 6.24 20.89
CA ALA A 68 6.65 5.97 20.41
C ALA A 68 5.62 6.72 21.24
N PHE A 69 4.65 7.36 20.60
CA PHE A 69 3.65 8.20 21.25
C PHE A 69 2.45 8.47 20.35
N ALA A 70 1.38 9.03 20.91
CA ALA A 70 0.26 9.56 20.13
C ALA A 70 -0.02 11.03 20.46
N VAL A 71 -0.35 11.84 19.45
CA VAL A 71 -0.83 13.23 19.61
C VAL A 71 -1.93 13.53 18.60
N PRO A 72 -2.83 14.49 18.90
CA PRO A 72 -3.78 15.02 17.93
C PRO A 72 -3.07 15.49 16.66
N THR A 73 -3.66 15.26 15.49
CA THR A 73 -3.07 15.65 14.20
C THR A 73 -3.00 17.16 13.98
N ASP A 74 -3.76 17.93 14.75
CA ASP A 74 -3.78 19.39 14.80
C ASP A 74 -2.89 19.98 15.93
N SER A 75 -2.06 19.16 16.58
CA SER A 75 -1.12 19.63 17.60
C SER A 75 -0.18 20.70 17.03
N GLU A 76 0.12 21.71 17.85
CA GLU A 76 1.06 22.77 17.50
C GLU A 76 2.42 22.19 17.08
N GLY A 77 2.99 22.71 15.99
CA GLY A 77 4.24 22.22 15.39
C GLY A 77 4.06 21.09 14.37
N ILE A 78 2.83 20.58 14.14
CA ILE A 78 2.57 19.63 13.05
C ILE A 78 2.27 20.38 11.75
N THR A 79 2.98 20.01 10.68
CA THR A 79 2.69 20.49 9.31
C THR A 79 2.59 19.32 8.36
N MET A 80 1.55 19.29 7.52
CA MET A 80 1.31 18.25 6.53
C MET A 80 1.53 18.79 5.11
N ILE A 81 2.43 18.17 4.36
CA ILE A 81 2.68 18.47 2.96
C ILE A 81 2.10 17.34 2.12
N ILE A 82 0.98 17.61 1.44
CA ILE A 82 0.26 16.63 0.62
C ILE A 82 1.08 16.29 -0.63
N GLY A 83 1.27 15.00 -0.88
CA GLY A 83 1.94 14.50 -2.08
C GLY A 83 1.05 14.59 -3.31
N ARG A 84 1.64 14.86 -4.48
CA ARG A 84 0.95 14.77 -5.77
C ARG A 84 0.80 13.32 -6.22
N GLN A 85 -0.29 13.02 -6.91
CA GLN A 85 -0.56 11.70 -7.49
C GLN A 85 -0.70 11.82 -9.02
N SER A 86 -0.40 10.74 -9.75
CA SER A 86 -0.60 10.71 -11.20
C SER A 86 -2.07 11.04 -11.55
N CYS A 87 -2.27 11.97 -12.47
CA CYS A 87 -3.60 12.41 -12.94
C CYS A 87 -4.50 13.09 -11.87
N ASP A 88 -3.95 13.54 -10.74
CA ASP A 88 -4.71 14.16 -9.64
C ASP A 88 -5.54 15.39 -10.04
N SER A 89 -5.02 16.23 -10.94
CA SER A 89 -5.67 17.45 -11.41
C SER A 89 -7.04 17.26 -12.07
N ARG A 90 -7.33 16.07 -12.64
CA ARG A 90 -8.65 15.77 -13.25
C ARG A 90 -9.79 15.92 -12.23
N LYS A 91 -9.51 15.68 -10.93
CA LYS A 91 -10.50 15.83 -9.85
C LYS A 91 -10.91 17.28 -9.59
N SER A 92 -10.11 18.25 -10.04
CA SER A 92 -10.38 19.68 -9.89
C SER A 92 -11.03 20.29 -11.13
N GLU A 93 -11.21 19.53 -12.20
CA GLU A 93 -11.89 20.03 -13.40
C GLU A 93 -13.38 20.21 -13.13
N GLU A 94 -13.95 21.27 -13.71
CA GLU A 94 -15.38 21.56 -13.58
C GLU A 94 -16.22 20.40 -14.16
N GLY A 95 -17.14 19.88 -13.35
CA GLY A 95 -18.04 18.81 -13.76
C GLY A 95 -17.39 17.44 -13.92
N ALA A 96 -16.17 17.24 -13.41
CA ALA A 96 -15.44 15.98 -13.54
C ALA A 96 -16.24 14.76 -13.00
N ASP A 97 -16.55 13.81 -13.89
CA ASP A 97 -17.31 12.60 -13.54
C ASP A 97 -16.72 11.35 -14.22
N ILE A 98 -16.60 11.34 -15.54
CA ILE A 98 -16.12 10.18 -16.31
C ILE A 98 -14.59 10.11 -16.27
N ASP A 99 -13.90 11.22 -16.52
CA ASP A 99 -12.44 11.25 -16.73
C ASP A 99 -11.61 10.96 -15.48
N VAL A 100 -12.21 11.09 -14.30
CA VAL A 100 -11.58 10.71 -13.03
C VAL A 100 -11.56 9.20 -12.80
N GLY A 101 -12.41 8.44 -13.50
CA GLY A 101 -12.54 6.98 -13.39
C GLY A 101 -13.10 6.46 -12.07
N ASN A 102 -12.89 7.18 -10.97
CA ASN A 102 -13.48 6.98 -9.65
C ASN A 102 -13.59 8.32 -8.92
N LYS A 103 -14.80 8.88 -8.88
CA LYS A 103 -15.07 10.16 -8.20
C LYS A 103 -15.34 10.02 -6.70
N VAL A 104 -15.64 8.80 -6.23
CA VAL A 104 -16.20 8.59 -4.89
C VAL A 104 -15.11 8.28 -3.88
N TYR A 105 -14.11 7.48 -4.27
CA TYR A 105 -13.08 7.00 -3.36
C TYR A 105 -11.67 7.35 -3.85
N GLY A 106 -10.74 7.54 -2.91
CA GLY A 106 -9.33 7.81 -3.21
C GLY A 106 -8.44 7.65 -1.98
N GLY A 107 -7.13 7.61 -2.23
CA GLY A 107 -6.09 7.67 -1.20
C GLY A 107 -5.36 9.01 -1.23
N VAL A 108 -4.70 9.35 -0.13
CA VAL A 108 -3.84 10.53 -0.02
C VAL A 108 -2.72 10.25 0.97
N GLU A 109 -1.52 10.72 0.65
CA GLU A 109 -0.33 10.58 1.47
C GLU A 109 0.28 11.95 1.73
N ALA A 110 0.76 12.18 2.96
CA ALA A 110 1.48 13.41 3.29
C ALA A 110 2.86 13.12 3.88
N LEU A 111 3.79 14.04 3.64
CA LEU A 111 4.94 14.22 4.53
C LEU A 111 4.45 14.98 5.76
N THR A 112 4.60 14.39 6.93
CA THR A 112 4.17 14.98 8.21
C THR A 112 5.41 15.44 8.97
N ILE A 113 5.54 16.75 9.14
CA ILE A 113 6.63 17.41 9.85
C ILE A 113 6.22 17.59 11.31
N PHE A 114 7.16 17.34 12.20
CA PHE A 114 7.06 17.60 13.64
C PHE A 114 8.13 18.64 13.97
N ASP A 115 7.74 19.90 14.12
CA ASP A 115 8.63 20.98 14.54
C ASP A 115 8.41 21.28 16.02
N ASN A 116 9.23 20.68 16.88
CA ASN A 116 9.21 20.86 18.33
C ASN A 116 7.85 20.60 18.98
N VAL A 117 7.22 19.49 18.58
CA VAL A 117 5.93 19.07 19.12
C VAL A 117 6.11 18.56 20.55
N PHE A 118 5.33 19.09 21.50
CA PHE A 118 5.30 18.60 22.87
C PHE A 118 4.41 17.35 22.98
N VAL A 119 4.88 16.36 23.72
CA VAL A 119 4.18 15.10 23.98
C VAL A 119 4.13 14.85 25.49
N PRO A 120 2.94 14.83 26.11
CA PRO A 120 2.80 14.60 27.55
C PRO A 120 3.05 13.14 27.93
N ASN A 121 3.49 12.89 29.17
CA ASN A 121 3.89 11.57 29.64
C ASN A 121 2.83 10.47 29.48
N ASP A 122 1.54 10.78 29.62
CA ASP A 122 0.42 9.83 29.48
C ASP A 122 0.18 9.38 28.04
N ARG A 123 0.84 10.02 27.07
CA ARG A 123 0.76 9.69 25.64
C ARG A 123 2.03 9.04 25.09
N ILE A 124 3.01 8.74 25.95
CA ILE A 124 4.29 8.11 25.57
C ILE A 124 4.23 6.61 25.85
N PHE A 125 4.62 5.80 24.86
CA PHE A 125 4.57 4.32 24.89
C PHE A 125 5.94 3.66 24.75
N LEU A 126 6.98 4.41 24.37
CA LEU A 126 8.38 4.01 24.31
C LEU A 126 9.24 5.29 24.42
N ASN A 127 10.26 5.33 25.28
CA ASN A 127 11.13 6.48 25.50
C ASN A 127 12.59 6.10 25.82
N GLY A 128 13.27 5.54 24.83
CA GLY A 128 14.70 5.22 24.89
C GLY A 128 15.01 3.74 25.10
N GLU A 129 14.02 2.87 25.25
CA GLU A 129 14.20 1.42 25.37
C GLU A 129 14.45 0.80 23.98
N THR A 130 15.66 1.01 23.46
CA THR A 130 16.09 0.63 22.10
C THR A 130 15.88 -0.84 21.76
N GLU A 131 15.96 -1.73 22.75
CA GLU A 131 15.76 -3.17 22.63
C GLU A 131 14.36 -3.57 22.16
N PHE A 132 13.34 -2.72 22.39
CA PHE A 132 11.96 -2.99 21.97
C PHE A 132 11.62 -2.40 20.60
N ALA A 133 12.43 -1.50 20.04
CA ALA A 133 12.15 -0.83 18.77
C ALA A 133 12.01 -1.84 17.61
N GLY A 134 12.92 -2.82 17.54
CA GLY A 134 12.87 -3.87 16.51
C GLY A 134 11.61 -4.73 16.60
N MET A 135 11.21 -5.11 17.82
CA MET A 135 10.01 -5.90 18.08
C MET A 135 8.75 -5.12 17.67
N LEU A 136 8.66 -3.84 18.01
CA LEU A 136 7.52 -2.98 17.65
C LEU A 136 7.36 -2.88 16.13
N VAL A 137 8.46 -2.63 15.41
CA VAL A 137 8.49 -2.56 13.95
C VAL A 137 8.07 -3.89 13.32
N GLU A 138 8.59 -5.02 13.81
CA GLU A 138 8.26 -6.35 13.29
C GLU A 138 6.77 -6.68 13.49
N ARG A 139 6.23 -6.44 14.69
CA ARG A 139 4.82 -6.71 14.99
C ARG A 139 3.88 -5.84 14.17
N PHE A 140 4.11 -4.52 14.13
CA PHE A 140 3.32 -3.60 13.31
C PHE A 140 3.38 -4.01 11.83
N ALA A 141 4.58 -4.26 11.30
CA ALA A 141 4.74 -4.67 9.91
C ALA A 141 4.07 -6.03 9.66
N GLY A 142 4.09 -6.97 10.59
CA GLY A 142 3.41 -8.26 10.50
C GLY A 142 1.91 -8.11 10.29
N TYR A 143 1.20 -7.42 11.18
CA TYR A 143 -0.23 -7.16 11.02
C TYR A 143 -0.52 -6.39 9.74
N HIS A 144 0.27 -5.36 9.44
CA HIS A 144 0.02 -4.57 8.25
C HIS A 144 0.23 -5.40 6.98
N ARG A 145 1.25 -6.28 6.91
CA ARG A 145 1.49 -7.21 5.81
C ARG A 145 0.35 -8.20 5.60
N GLN A 146 -0.22 -8.73 6.68
CA GLN A 146 -1.42 -9.58 6.64
C GLN A 146 -2.60 -8.82 6.01
N SER A 147 -2.82 -7.56 6.39
CA SER A 147 -3.97 -6.78 5.91
C SER A 147 -3.99 -6.57 4.38
N TYR A 148 -2.84 -6.61 3.70
CA TYR A 148 -2.79 -6.52 2.23
C TYR A 148 -3.45 -7.73 1.55
N GLY A 149 -3.48 -8.89 2.21
CA GLY A 149 -4.19 -10.07 1.71
C GLY A 149 -5.70 -9.88 1.64
N GLY A 150 -6.27 -8.92 2.37
CA GLY A 150 -7.68 -8.54 2.23
C GLY A 150 -7.85 -7.30 1.35
N CYS A 151 -7.16 -6.20 1.69
CA CYS A 151 -7.48 -4.91 1.10
C CYS A 151 -7.11 -4.82 -0.40
N LYS A 152 -5.99 -5.40 -0.83
CA LYS A 152 -5.62 -5.40 -2.26
C LYS A 152 -6.43 -6.40 -3.06
N VAL A 153 -6.90 -7.48 -2.42
CA VAL A 153 -7.79 -8.45 -3.06
C VAL A 153 -9.10 -7.80 -3.45
N GLY A 154 -9.73 -7.05 -2.55
CA GLY A 154 -10.96 -6.32 -2.88
C GLY A 154 -10.79 -5.33 -4.04
N VAL A 155 -9.64 -4.66 -4.15
CA VAL A 155 -9.34 -3.81 -5.32
C VAL A 155 -9.11 -4.66 -6.57
N GLY A 156 -8.47 -5.81 -6.44
CA GLY A 156 -8.31 -6.80 -7.51
C GLY A 156 -9.64 -7.30 -8.05
N ASP A 157 -10.63 -7.56 -7.18
CA ASP A 157 -11.97 -7.99 -7.59
C ASP A 157 -12.68 -6.91 -8.43
N VAL A 158 -12.55 -5.65 -8.02
CA VAL A 158 -13.07 -4.51 -8.81
C VAL A 158 -12.40 -4.46 -10.18
N LEU A 159 -11.07 -4.63 -10.25
CA LEU A 159 -10.33 -4.58 -11.51
C LEU A 159 -10.63 -5.78 -12.41
N ILE A 160 -10.79 -6.98 -11.86
CA ILE A 160 -11.23 -8.19 -12.56
C ILE A 160 -12.62 -7.96 -13.15
N GLY A 161 -13.56 -7.45 -12.35
CA GLY A 161 -14.91 -7.12 -12.80
C GLY A 161 -14.91 -6.05 -13.90
N ALA A 162 -14.08 -5.01 -13.77
CA ALA A 162 -13.93 -3.98 -14.80
C ALA A 162 -13.36 -4.55 -16.10
N ALA A 163 -12.35 -5.42 -16.04
CA ALA A 163 -11.78 -6.08 -17.21
C ALA A 163 -12.81 -7.00 -17.90
N ALA A 164 -13.58 -7.76 -17.13
CA ALA A 164 -14.66 -8.60 -17.66
C ALA A 164 -15.74 -7.75 -18.36
N LEU A 165 -16.17 -6.65 -17.75
CA LEU A 165 -17.12 -5.71 -18.38
C LEU A 165 -16.56 -5.08 -19.65
N ALA A 166 -15.27 -4.71 -19.67
CA ALA A 166 -14.63 -4.19 -20.87
C ALA A 166 -14.64 -5.24 -22.00
N ALA A 167 -14.38 -6.51 -21.69
CA ALA A 167 -14.49 -7.60 -22.65
C ALA A 167 -15.92 -7.78 -23.18
N ASP A 168 -16.93 -7.73 -22.31
CA ASP A 168 -18.34 -7.81 -22.70
C ASP A 168 -18.74 -6.64 -23.62
N TYR A 169 -18.33 -5.42 -23.27
CA TYR A 169 -18.65 -4.21 -24.03
C TYR A 169 -17.94 -4.19 -25.38
N ASN A 170 -16.77 -4.84 -25.49
CA ASN A 170 -16.07 -5.05 -26.75
C ASN A 170 -16.59 -6.26 -27.55
N GLY A 171 -17.43 -7.12 -26.96
CA GLY A 171 -17.93 -8.35 -27.59
C GLY A 171 -16.91 -9.48 -27.67
N ALA A 172 -15.87 -9.45 -26.83
CA ALA A 172 -14.73 -10.38 -26.84
C ALA A 172 -14.78 -11.43 -25.72
N GLN A 173 -15.80 -11.42 -24.86
CA GLN A 173 -15.94 -12.30 -23.68
C GLN A 173 -15.94 -13.80 -23.98
N LYS A 174 -16.30 -14.18 -25.22
CA LYS A 174 -16.31 -15.60 -25.64
C LYS A 174 -14.93 -16.10 -26.07
N ALA A 175 -13.98 -15.20 -26.36
CA ALA A 175 -12.64 -15.57 -26.79
C ALA A 175 -11.90 -16.31 -25.67
N SER A 176 -11.28 -17.44 -26.00
CA SER A 176 -10.61 -18.32 -25.04
C SER A 176 -9.51 -17.59 -24.26
N HIS A 177 -8.67 -16.82 -24.94
CA HIS A 177 -7.59 -16.07 -24.32
C HIS A 177 -8.07 -14.96 -23.37
N VAL A 178 -9.29 -14.43 -23.53
CA VAL A 178 -9.85 -13.45 -22.58
C VAL A 178 -10.29 -14.15 -21.30
N LYS A 179 -10.99 -15.28 -21.44
CA LYS A 179 -11.40 -16.10 -20.29
C LYS A 179 -10.20 -16.59 -19.49
N ASP A 180 -9.16 -17.05 -20.18
CA ASP A 180 -7.93 -17.53 -19.55
C ASP A 180 -7.24 -16.44 -18.73
N LYS A 181 -7.13 -15.21 -19.27
CA LYS A 181 -6.59 -14.06 -18.52
C LYS A 181 -7.42 -13.71 -17.29
N LEU A 182 -8.75 -13.72 -17.38
CA LEU A 182 -9.63 -13.48 -16.22
C LEU A 182 -9.49 -14.58 -15.15
N ILE A 183 -9.31 -15.84 -15.58
CA ILE A 183 -9.01 -16.96 -14.66
C ILE A 183 -7.68 -16.71 -13.96
N GLU A 184 -6.62 -16.32 -14.69
CA GLU A 184 -5.32 -16.05 -14.09
C GLU A 184 -5.38 -14.85 -13.13
N MET A 185 -6.08 -13.77 -13.49
CA MET A 185 -6.28 -12.65 -12.58
C MET A 185 -6.96 -13.11 -11.29
N THR A 186 -8.00 -13.95 -11.38
CA THR A 186 -8.70 -14.51 -10.22
C THR A 186 -7.79 -15.40 -9.38
N HIS A 187 -7.04 -16.31 -10.01
CA HIS A 187 -6.10 -17.19 -9.33
C HIS A 187 -5.03 -16.40 -8.56
N LEU A 188 -4.45 -15.38 -9.18
CA LEU A 188 -3.47 -14.52 -8.54
C LEU A 188 -4.10 -13.76 -7.37
N ASN A 189 -5.32 -13.24 -7.52
CA ASN A 189 -6.02 -12.50 -6.47
C ASN A 189 -6.36 -13.39 -5.27
N GLU A 190 -6.91 -14.58 -5.51
CA GLU A 190 -7.27 -15.55 -4.46
C GLU A 190 -6.04 -16.12 -3.76
N THR A 191 -4.88 -16.19 -4.43
CA THR A 191 -3.61 -16.55 -3.79
C THR A 191 -3.20 -15.53 -2.72
N LEU A 192 -3.45 -14.23 -2.98
CA LEU A 192 -3.21 -13.18 -1.98
C LEU A 192 -4.15 -13.33 -0.79
N TYR A 193 -5.44 -13.57 -1.07
CA TYR A 193 -6.49 -13.75 -0.05
C TYR A 193 -6.19 -14.94 0.85
N SER A 194 -5.92 -16.09 0.23
CA SER A 194 -5.56 -17.34 0.91
C SER A 194 -4.35 -17.16 1.83
N SER A 195 -3.34 -16.40 1.39
CA SER A 195 -2.17 -16.10 2.22
C SER A 195 -2.51 -15.19 3.41
N GLY A 196 -3.41 -14.22 3.22
CA GLY A 196 -3.87 -13.29 4.26
C GLY A 196 -4.69 -13.99 5.35
N ILE A 197 -5.60 -14.89 4.97
CA ILE A 197 -6.37 -15.67 5.94
C ILE A 197 -5.48 -16.67 6.68
N ALA A 198 -4.54 -17.31 5.99
CA ALA A 198 -3.65 -18.30 6.60
C ALA A 198 -2.78 -17.68 7.70
N CYS A 199 -2.16 -16.52 7.47
CA CYS A 199 -1.40 -15.85 8.53
C CYS A 199 -2.26 -15.39 9.72
N SER A 200 -3.55 -15.15 9.51
CA SER A 200 -4.48 -14.82 10.60
C SER A 200 -4.88 -16.07 11.40
N ALA A 201 -5.15 -17.18 10.70
CA ALA A 201 -5.59 -18.44 11.29
C ALA A 201 -4.47 -19.14 12.09
N GLU A 202 -3.23 -19.05 11.61
CA GLU A 202 -2.03 -19.62 12.28
C GLU A 202 -1.46 -18.69 13.37
N GLY A 203 -2.20 -17.66 13.76
CA GLY A 203 -1.81 -16.74 14.81
C GLY A 203 -1.75 -17.38 16.20
N SER A 204 -1.06 -16.72 17.12
CA SER A 204 -0.89 -17.20 18.50
C SER A 204 -1.14 -16.10 19.53
N LYS A 205 -1.52 -16.48 20.75
CA LYS A 205 -1.74 -15.53 21.84
C LYS A 205 -0.41 -15.00 22.35
N THR A 206 -0.32 -13.68 22.49
CA THR A 206 0.81 -12.95 23.09
C THR A 206 0.67 -12.87 24.60
N GLU A 207 1.77 -12.56 25.29
CA GLU A 207 1.78 -12.39 26.76
C GLU A 207 0.81 -11.30 27.25
N SER A 208 0.60 -10.23 26.47
CA SER A 208 -0.38 -9.18 26.80
C SER A 208 -1.83 -9.57 26.53
N GLY A 209 -2.07 -10.78 26.02
CA GLY A 209 -3.40 -11.32 25.75
C GLY A 209 -3.94 -11.07 24.34
N ASN A 210 -3.31 -10.20 23.54
CA ASN A 210 -3.64 -10.02 22.13
C ASN A 210 -3.20 -11.24 21.28
N TYR A 211 -3.72 -11.39 20.07
CA TYR A 211 -3.30 -12.44 19.12
C TYR A 211 -2.39 -11.88 18.03
N ILE A 212 -1.16 -12.38 17.96
CA ILE A 212 -0.24 -12.08 16.86
C ILE A 212 -0.51 -13.02 15.67
N ILE A 213 -0.38 -12.49 14.46
CA ILE A 213 -0.43 -13.28 13.22
C ILE A 213 0.81 -14.17 13.07
N ASP A 214 0.75 -15.19 12.21
CA ASP A 214 1.96 -15.90 11.78
C ASP A 214 2.83 -14.98 10.91
N LEU A 215 4.00 -14.61 11.44
CA LEU A 215 4.87 -13.63 10.83
C LEU A 215 5.47 -14.12 9.51
N LEU A 216 5.77 -15.42 9.37
CA LEU A 216 6.34 -15.98 8.14
C LEU A 216 5.31 -15.88 7.01
N LEU A 217 4.09 -16.33 7.26
CA LEU A 217 2.98 -16.30 6.30
C LEU A 217 2.57 -14.87 5.96
N ALA A 218 2.59 -13.93 6.91
CA ALA A 218 2.35 -12.52 6.62
C ALA A 218 3.43 -11.95 5.66
N ASN A 219 4.70 -12.32 5.85
CA ASN A 219 5.77 -11.95 4.93
C ASN A 219 5.59 -12.58 3.54
N VAL A 220 5.17 -13.84 3.46
CA VAL A 220 4.86 -14.52 2.18
C VAL A 220 3.69 -13.83 1.47
N CYS A 221 2.60 -13.55 2.19
CA CYS A 221 1.44 -12.81 1.68
C CYS A 221 1.89 -11.48 1.06
N LYS A 222 2.59 -10.64 1.84
CA LYS A 222 3.06 -9.36 1.32
C LYS A 222 4.05 -9.53 0.16
N GLN A 223 4.93 -10.54 0.19
CA GLN A 223 5.86 -10.78 -0.91
C GLN A 223 5.14 -11.08 -2.23
N ASN A 224 4.00 -11.77 -2.19
CA ASN A 224 3.16 -11.97 -3.37
C ASN A 224 2.45 -10.69 -3.80
N VAL A 225 1.96 -9.89 -2.86
CA VAL A 225 1.36 -8.57 -3.11
C VAL A 225 2.33 -7.61 -3.81
N THR A 226 3.65 -7.74 -3.61
CA THR A 226 4.63 -6.91 -4.34
C THR A 226 4.71 -7.24 -5.84
N ARG A 227 4.04 -8.30 -6.32
CA ARG A 227 4.15 -8.84 -7.68
C ARG A 227 2.79 -8.93 -8.37
N PHE A 228 1.83 -9.61 -7.77
CA PHE A 228 0.60 -10.02 -8.45
C PHE A 228 -0.31 -8.85 -8.86
N PRO A 229 -0.49 -7.77 -8.08
CA PRO A 229 -1.23 -6.60 -8.53
C PRO A 229 -0.69 -5.98 -9.82
N TYR A 230 0.62 -6.10 -10.10
CA TYR A 230 1.21 -5.62 -11.34
C TYR A 230 0.81 -6.48 -12.54
N GLU A 231 0.76 -7.80 -12.37
CA GLU A 231 0.34 -8.71 -13.44
C GLU A 231 -1.18 -8.64 -13.66
N ILE A 232 -1.98 -8.57 -12.59
CA ILE A 232 -3.43 -8.35 -12.70
C ILE A 232 -3.71 -7.03 -13.45
N ALA A 233 -2.99 -5.95 -13.12
CA ALA A 233 -3.09 -4.69 -13.85
C ALA A 233 -2.70 -4.83 -15.34
N ARG A 234 -1.58 -5.51 -15.64
CA ARG A 234 -1.14 -5.74 -17.02
C ARG A 234 -2.17 -6.55 -17.84
N LEU A 235 -2.80 -7.55 -17.22
CA LEU A 235 -3.85 -8.36 -17.84
C LEU A 235 -5.14 -7.57 -18.08
N ALA A 236 -5.53 -6.71 -17.13
CA ALA A 236 -6.66 -5.79 -17.31
C ALA A 236 -6.38 -4.79 -18.46
N GLU A 237 -5.15 -4.28 -18.54
CA GLU A 237 -4.69 -3.41 -19.63
C GLU A 237 -4.84 -4.07 -21.01
N ASP A 238 -4.38 -5.32 -21.11
CA ASP A 238 -4.48 -6.14 -22.31
C ASP A 238 -5.95 -6.39 -22.73
N ILE A 239 -6.81 -6.76 -21.78
CA ILE A 239 -8.23 -7.06 -22.06
C ILE A 239 -9.01 -5.82 -22.51
N ALA A 240 -8.81 -4.67 -21.87
CA ALA A 240 -9.58 -3.48 -22.21
C ALA A 240 -9.10 -2.79 -23.50
N GLY A 241 -7.81 -2.93 -23.84
CA GLY A 241 -7.25 -2.50 -25.11
C GLY A 241 -7.01 -0.98 -25.21
N GLY A 242 -6.33 -0.56 -26.28
CA GLY A 242 -5.68 0.76 -26.36
C GLY A 242 -6.59 1.99 -26.15
N LEU A 243 -7.91 1.86 -26.34
CA LEU A 243 -8.84 2.96 -26.09
C LEU A 243 -8.81 3.43 -24.63
N MET A 244 -8.41 2.57 -23.67
CA MET A 244 -8.33 2.95 -22.26
C MET A 244 -7.38 4.13 -21.97
N VAL A 245 -6.40 4.35 -22.84
CA VAL A 245 -5.38 5.40 -22.71
C VAL A 245 -5.48 6.45 -23.83
N THR A 246 -6.29 6.19 -24.85
CA THR A 246 -6.52 7.12 -25.97
C THR A 246 -7.95 7.64 -26.05
N ALA A 247 -8.81 7.29 -25.08
CA ALA A 247 -10.17 7.79 -25.00
C ALA A 247 -10.19 9.32 -24.97
N PRO A 248 -11.08 9.97 -25.75
CA PRO A 248 -11.28 11.40 -25.68
C PRO A 248 -11.82 11.81 -24.31
N SER A 249 -11.80 13.10 -24.01
CA SER A 249 -12.29 13.61 -22.73
C SER A 249 -13.80 13.49 -22.62
N GLU A 250 -14.31 13.56 -21.39
CA GLU A 250 -15.72 13.75 -21.09
C GLU A 250 -16.29 15.00 -21.78
N LYS A 251 -15.47 16.05 -21.91
CA LYS A 251 -15.86 17.29 -22.61
C LYS A 251 -16.11 17.02 -24.09
N ASP A 252 -15.22 16.28 -24.75
CA ASP A 252 -15.39 15.91 -26.17
C ASP A 252 -16.60 14.98 -26.37
N LEU A 253 -16.86 14.07 -25.44
CA LEU A 253 -18.06 13.21 -25.49
C LEU A 253 -19.36 14.04 -25.46
N LYS A 254 -19.38 15.10 -24.63
CA LYS A 254 -20.56 15.97 -24.44
C LYS A 254 -20.64 17.14 -25.43
N ASP A 255 -19.61 17.33 -26.26
CA ASP A 255 -19.55 18.44 -27.20
C ASP A 255 -20.61 18.29 -28.32
N PRO A 256 -21.37 19.34 -28.67
CA PRO A 256 -22.44 19.23 -29.66
C PRO A 256 -21.95 18.99 -31.10
N VAL A 257 -20.67 19.26 -31.40
CA VAL A 257 -20.08 19.08 -32.72
C VAL A 257 -19.33 17.76 -32.81
N VAL A 258 -18.41 17.48 -31.88
CA VAL A 258 -17.59 16.26 -31.93
C VAL A 258 -18.21 15.06 -31.22
N GLY A 259 -19.06 15.27 -30.21
CA GLY A 259 -19.74 14.22 -29.45
C GLY A 259 -20.50 13.21 -30.31
N PRO A 260 -21.29 13.61 -31.34
CA PRO A 260 -21.94 12.66 -32.24
C PRO A 260 -20.97 11.71 -32.97
N TYR A 261 -19.74 12.16 -33.26
CA TYR A 261 -18.70 11.30 -33.85
C TYR A 261 -18.08 10.37 -32.82
N VAL A 262 -17.86 10.85 -31.59
CA VAL A 262 -17.39 10.02 -30.47
C VAL A 262 -18.39 8.88 -30.20
N GLU A 263 -19.68 9.20 -30.08
CA GLU A 263 -20.77 8.23 -29.89
C GLU A 263 -20.86 7.21 -31.03
N LYS A 264 -20.66 7.66 -32.28
CA LYS A 264 -20.71 6.77 -33.45
C LYS A 264 -19.51 5.83 -33.53
N TYR A 265 -18.29 6.36 -33.42
CA TYR A 265 -17.07 5.62 -33.73
C TYR A 265 -16.47 4.87 -32.54
N LEU A 266 -16.79 5.25 -31.30
CA LEU A 266 -16.36 4.52 -30.10
C LEU A 266 -17.41 3.52 -29.61
N LYS A 267 -18.43 3.22 -30.41
CA LYS A 267 -19.45 2.22 -30.11
C LYS A 267 -18.81 0.82 -29.96
N GLY A 268 -19.17 0.14 -28.88
CA GLY A 268 -18.88 -1.29 -28.68
C GLY A 268 -20.03 -2.16 -29.20
N VAL A 269 -20.41 -3.19 -28.45
CA VAL A 269 -21.64 -3.96 -28.72
C VAL A 269 -22.88 -3.06 -28.68
N ASN A 270 -23.88 -3.36 -29.52
CA ASN A 270 -25.05 -2.48 -29.73
C ASN A 270 -25.82 -2.13 -28.46
N ALA A 271 -25.89 -3.06 -27.50
CA ALA A 271 -26.65 -2.91 -26.26
C ALA A 271 -26.04 -1.93 -25.24
N VAL A 272 -24.81 -1.42 -25.46
CA VAL A 272 -24.06 -0.61 -24.50
C VAL A 272 -23.87 0.81 -25.03
N SER A 273 -24.08 1.83 -24.20
CA SER A 273 -23.78 3.23 -24.53
C SER A 273 -22.28 3.50 -24.58
N VAL A 274 -21.84 4.49 -25.37
CA VAL A 274 -20.41 4.87 -25.39
C VAL A 274 -19.98 5.42 -24.04
N GLU A 275 -20.84 6.19 -23.36
CA GLU A 275 -20.58 6.64 -22.00
C GLU A 275 -20.22 5.49 -21.04
N ASN A 276 -21.04 4.42 -20.97
CA ASN A 276 -20.77 3.31 -20.07
C ASN A 276 -19.48 2.57 -20.44
N ARG A 277 -19.19 2.45 -21.73
CA ARG A 277 -17.92 1.89 -22.21
C ARG A 277 -16.74 2.73 -21.74
N LEU A 278 -16.81 4.05 -21.90
CA LEU A 278 -15.75 4.96 -21.45
C LEU A 278 -15.59 4.96 -19.93
N ARG A 279 -16.68 4.89 -19.15
CA ARG A 279 -16.60 4.82 -17.67
C ARG A 279 -15.80 3.60 -17.19
N ILE A 280 -16.04 2.42 -17.76
CA ILE A 280 -15.28 1.21 -17.40
C ILE A 280 -13.81 1.34 -17.83
N LEU A 281 -13.54 1.87 -19.02
CA LEU A 281 -12.17 2.10 -19.48
C LEU A 281 -11.42 3.11 -18.59
N ARG A 282 -12.09 4.19 -18.15
CA ARG A 282 -11.53 5.18 -17.21
C ARG A 282 -11.33 4.60 -15.80
N LEU A 283 -12.18 3.68 -15.36
CA LEU A 283 -11.96 2.97 -14.09
C LEU A 283 -10.69 2.10 -14.15
N ILE A 284 -10.49 1.36 -15.24
CA ILE A 284 -9.28 0.56 -15.46
C ILE A 284 -8.06 1.48 -15.53
N GLU A 285 -8.11 2.57 -16.33
CA GLU A 285 -7.04 3.58 -16.39
C GLU A 285 -6.70 4.11 -14.99
N ASN A 286 -7.71 4.48 -14.19
CA ASN A 286 -7.49 5.01 -12.84
C ASN A 286 -6.82 4.00 -11.90
N LEU A 287 -7.18 2.71 -11.99
CA LEU A 287 -6.62 1.64 -11.16
C LEU A 287 -5.23 1.18 -11.60
N THR A 288 -4.86 1.34 -12.87
CA THR A 288 -3.57 0.84 -13.39
C THR A 288 -2.55 1.92 -13.71
N LEU A 289 -2.98 3.15 -14.01
CA LEU A 289 -2.11 4.29 -14.37
C LEU A 289 -2.45 5.61 -13.64
N GLY A 290 -3.70 5.81 -13.21
CA GLY A 290 -4.15 7.05 -12.57
C GLY A 290 -3.96 7.09 -11.05
N THR A 291 -4.82 7.85 -10.36
CA THR A 291 -4.63 8.12 -8.92
C THR A 291 -4.74 6.85 -8.05
N ALA A 292 -5.67 5.94 -8.38
CA ALA A 292 -5.82 4.70 -7.62
C ALA A 292 -4.69 3.68 -7.88
N ALA A 293 -3.94 3.82 -8.99
CA ALA A 293 -2.76 3.01 -9.27
C ALA A 293 -1.63 3.24 -8.26
N VAL A 294 -1.57 4.42 -7.61
CA VAL A 294 -0.67 4.69 -6.50
C VAL A 294 -0.90 3.66 -5.39
N GLY A 295 -2.16 3.47 -4.99
CA GLY A 295 -2.55 2.52 -3.96
C GLY A 295 -2.51 1.06 -4.42
N TYR A 296 -2.98 0.75 -5.63
CA TYR A 296 -3.06 -0.64 -6.08
C TYR A 296 -1.70 -1.22 -6.52
N ARG A 297 -0.82 -0.42 -7.12
CA ARG A 297 0.49 -0.86 -7.63
C ARG A 297 1.63 -0.46 -6.70
N THR A 298 1.98 0.82 -6.65
CA THR A 298 3.21 1.28 -5.99
C THR A 298 3.18 1.06 -4.48
N GLU A 299 2.05 1.31 -3.82
CA GLU A 299 1.86 1.00 -2.40
C GLU A 299 1.82 -0.52 -2.16
N SER A 300 1.28 -1.33 -3.07
CA SER A 300 1.41 -2.80 -3.00
C SER A 300 2.88 -3.26 -3.03
N MET A 301 3.76 -2.52 -3.69
CA MET A 301 5.21 -2.81 -3.68
C MET A 301 5.91 -2.33 -2.40
N HIS A 302 5.60 -1.14 -1.91
CA HIS A 302 6.41 -0.48 -0.87
C HIS A 302 5.74 -0.33 0.51
N GLY A 303 4.42 -0.39 0.57
CA GLY A 303 3.67 -0.34 1.82
C GLY A 303 4.02 -1.53 2.72
N ALA A 304 4.05 -1.32 4.04
CA ALA A 304 4.55 -2.32 5.01
C ALA A 304 6.03 -2.78 4.84
N GLY A 305 6.84 -1.98 4.14
CA GLY A 305 8.28 -2.18 3.94
C GLY A 305 8.64 -2.63 2.52
N SER A 306 9.89 -2.39 2.13
CA SER A 306 10.39 -2.75 0.79
C SER A 306 10.37 -4.26 0.54
N PRO A 307 10.29 -4.73 -0.72
CA PRO A 307 10.36 -6.15 -1.08
C PRO A 307 11.51 -6.92 -0.40
N GLN A 308 12.66 -6.27 -0.25
CA GLN A 308 13.83 -6.86 0.40
C GLN A 308 13.60 -7.12 1.90
N ALA A 309 12.82 -6.29 2.58
CA ALA A 309 12.49 -6.49 3.99
C ALA A 309 11.71 -7.79 4.19
N GLN A 310 10.74 -8.13 3.33
CA GLN A 310 10.03 -9.40 3.43
C GLN A 310 10.98 -10.58 3.15
N ARG A 311 11.86 -10.48 2.14
CA ARG A 311 12.85 -11.53 1.84
C ARG A 311 13.78 -11.82 3.02
N ILE A 312 14.27 -10.79 3.70
CA ILE A 312 15.12 -10.94 4.89
C ILE A 312 14.36 -11.67 6.00
N MET A 313 13.10 -11.30 6.24
CA MET A 313 12.29 -11.96 7.27
C MET A 313 11.97 -13.42 6.93
N ILE A 314 11.62 -13.71 5.67
CA ILE A 314 11.41 -15.09 5.19
C ILE A 314 12.68 -15.93 5.38
N ALA A 315 13.86 -15.37 5.08
CA ALA A 315 15.13 -16.08 5.28
C ALA A 315 15.39 -16.39 6.77
N ARG A 316 15.07 -15.45 7.66
CA ARG A 316 15.20 -15.63 9.12
C ARG A 316 14.21 -16.65 9.69
N GLN A 317 12.98 -16.64 9.20
CA GLN A 317 11.87 -17.43 9.75
C GLN A 317 11.66 -18.78 9.02
N GLY A 318 12.26 -18.98 7.85
CA GLY A 318 12.01 -20.14 6.99
C GLY A 318 12.65 -21.47 7.42
N ASN A 319 13.32 -21.51 8.57
CA ASN A 319 13.95 -22.68 9.20
C ASN A 319 14.71 -23.60 8.21
N ILE A 320 15.69 -23.04 7.50
CA ILE A 320 16.43 -23.78 6.47
C ILE A 320 17.21 -24.97 7.04
N ASN A 321 17.73 -24.86 8.27
CA ASN A 321 18.45 -25.94 8.92
C ASN A 321 17.51 -27.09 9.28
N GLY A 322 16.31 -26.82 9.81
CA GLY A 322 15.30 -27.88 10.02
C GLY A 322 14.94 -28.61 8.72
N LYS A 323 14.83 -27.90 7.59
CA LYS A 323 14.60 -28.52 6.27
C LYS A 323 15.78 -29.39 5.81
N LYS A 324 17.02 -29.01 6.12
CA LYS A 324 18.20 -29.85 5.85
C LYS A 324 18.14 -31.13 6.68
N GLU A 325 17.78 -31.05 7.95
CA GLU A 325 17.63 -32.24 8.80
C GLU A 325 16.54 -33.19 8.27
N LEU A 326 15.41 -32.66 7.80
CA LEU A 326 14.39 -33.48 7.12
C LEU A 326 14.94 -34.18 5.87
N ALA A 327 15.71 -33.47 5.04
CA ALA A 327 16.32 -34.04 3.85
C ALA A 327 17.36 -35.11 4.21
N LYS A 328 18.22 -34.86 5.20
CA LYS A 328 19.19 -35.83 5.71
C LYS A 328 18.51 -37.09 6.22
N ALA A 329 17.42 -36.95 6.99
CA ALA A 329 16.66 -38.08 7.51
C ALA A 329 16.09 -38.97 6.39
N ILE A 330 15.52 -38.37 5.34
CA ILE A 330 14.97 -39.10 4.19
C ILE A 330 16.10 -39.77 3.38
N ALA A 331 17.22 -39.07 3.19
CA ALA A 331 18.37 -39.57 2.44
C ALA A 331 19.27 -40.51 3.26
N GLN A 332 18.96 -40.75 4.54
CA GLN A 332 19.75 -41.55 5.48
C GLN A 332 21.21 -41.05 5.64
N ILE A 333 21.39 -39.73 5.57
CA ILE A 333 22.68 -39.05 5.79
C ILE A 333 22.89 -38.90 7.30
N THR A 334 24.03 -39.36 7.81
CA THR A 334 24.31 -39.44 9.26
C THR A 334 25.40 -38.49 9.74
N GLU A 335 26.17 -37.88 8.84
CA GLU A 335 27.00 -36.70 9.11
C GLU A 335 26.18 -35.40 9.25
#